data_AF-A0A6S7H0L2-F1
#
_entry.id   AF-A0A6S7H0L2-F1
#
_cell.length_a   1.000
_cell.length_b   1.000
_cell.length_c   1.000
_cell.angle_alpha   90.00
_cell.angle_beta   90.00
_cell.angle_gamma   90.00
#
_symmetry.space_group_name_H-M   'P 1'
#
loop_
_entity.id
_entity.type
_entity.pdbx_description
1 polymer ?
#
loop_
_entity_poly.entity_id
_entity_poly.type
_entity_poly.pdbx_seq_one_letter_code
_entity_poly.pdbx_strand_id
1 'polypeptide(L)'
;MIFDSKLFWTVLLYYFTVILGIAFRREANGHAQIFFQIKQGVRSQRKPFISLRAKTSIQCAVFCLDEKTCKSVNYAEYASIKDGQENCELHNETKNDDGNPIEFLKDDRYTFYQIPGASHKPEKKQKIENATEQPNTPSLNRSCLDYFNHGSKTSGHYTIFNGRKAYRAVYCDMESEPGSVWTLIMSFARENKDVDSFRLKALYEPSPENSGIPNWTKYRISNGLMYIIKNTTTHWRVTCSFPQYGVNISTDYVRAAFADFDLMGEFWRECKKVSHVSVMGQSCSECTAHWSQGNGSTPHIAAVDEDVCDIKSDKSGNNYFGVRSPRKAFISLRAKTSIQCAVFCLDEKTCKSLNYAEYASIKDGQANCELHNETKNDDGNPLEFLRDDRYTFYQIPGASHKPEKKQKTENATEQPNTPSLKGSCLDYFNHGSKTSGHYTIFNGRKAYRAVYCDMESEPGSVWTLIMSFARENKDVDSFRSKALYEPSPENSGIPNWTKYRISNGLMYLIKNTTTHWRATCSFPQYGVNISTDYVRAAFADFDLTGEFWRECKKVSHISVMGQSCSECTAHWSQGNGSSPHIAAVGEDVCDIKSDKSGNNYFGAYEKYSATFRCTENATSTTNYWFGSYI
;
A
#
# COMPACT_ATOMS: atom_id res chain seq x y z
N MET A 1 -1.95 7.76 -71.97
CA MET A 1 -1.65 6.71 -70.98
C MET A 1 -1.95 7.28 -69.61
N ILE A 2 -3.12 6.96 -69.07
CA ILE A 2 -3.58 7.46 -67.77
C ILE A 2 -3.35 6.32 -66.78
N PHE A 3 -2.35 6.47 -65.92
CA PHE A 3 -2.08 5.49 -64.87
C PHE A 3 -3.17 5.61 -63.80
N ASP A 4 -3.85 4.50 -63.54
CA ASP A 4 -4.87 4.38 -62.51
C ASP A 4 -4.22 4.58 -61.12
N SER A 5 -4.51 5.73 -60.51
CA SER A 5 -3.90 6.14 -59.23
C SER A 5 -4.24 5.18 -58.09
N LYS A 6 -5.33 4.41 -58.20
CA LYS A 6 -5.69 3.40 -57.20
C LYS A 6 -4.71 2.24 -57.19
N LEU A 7 -4.22 1.81 -58.36
CA LEU A 7 -3.25 0.72 -58.43
C LEU A 7 -1.89 1.14 -57.84
N PHE A 8 -1.48 2.39 -58.08
CA PHE A 8 -0.24 2.95 -57.54
C PHE A 8 -0.26 3.01 -55.99
N TRP A 9 -1.35 3.51 -55.40
CA TRP A 9 -1.48 3.58 -53.93
C TRP A 9 -1.60 2.20 -53.29
N THR A 10 -2.25 1.24 -53.95
CA THR A 10 -2.38 -0.13 -53.44
C THR A 10 -1.04 -0.86 -53.43
N VAL A 11 -0.22 -0.67 -54.47
CA VAL A 11 1.14 -1.23 -54.54
C VAL A 11 2.06 -0.56 -53.52
N LEU A 12 1.92 0.76 -53.29
CA LEU A 12 2.70 1.48 -52.29
C LEU A 12 2.39 1.01 -50.86
N LEU A 13 1.11 0.80 -50.53
CA LEU A 13 0.67 0.27 -49.23
C LEU A 13 1.11 -1.17 -49.01
N TYR A 14 1.11 -2.00 -50.06
CA TYR A 14 1.61 -3.37 -50.00
C TYR A 14 3.15 -3.39 -49.78
N TYR A 15 3.89 -2.51 -50.44
CA TYR A 15 5.34 -2.38 -50.20
C TYR A 15 5.65 -1.84 -48.80
N PHE A 16 4.88 -0.86 -48.30
CA PHE A 16 5.09 -0.31 -46.95
C PHE A 16 4.80 -1.35 -45.86
N THR A 17 3.76 -2.18 -46.02
CA THR A 17 3.42 -3.25 -45.07
C THR A 17 4.43 -4.40 -45.10
N VAL A 18 4.99 -4.74 -46.26
CA VAL A 18 6.07 -5.74 -46.37
C VAL A 18 7.38 -5.22 -45.77
N ILE A 19 7.73 -3.94 -45.96
CA ILE A 19 8.94 -3.35 -45.39
C ILE A 19 8.82 -3.20 -43.86
N LEU A 20 7.66 -2.79 -43.33
CA LEU A 20 7.39 -2.79 -41.88
C LEU A 20 7.40 -4.22 -41.31
N GLY A 21 6.90 -5.22 -42.05
CA GLY A 21 6.98 -6.64 -41.65
C GLY A 21 8.41 -7.21 -41.63
N ILE A 22 9.31 -6.70 -42.49
CA ILE A 22 10.72 -7.09 -42.51
C ILE A 22 11.54 -6.32 -41.46
N ALA A 23 11.20 -5.06 -41.18
CA ALA A 23 11.81 -4.27 -40.10
C ALA A 23 11.47 -4.86 -38.72
N PHE A 24 10.21 -5.26 -38.49
CA PHE A 24 9.81 -5.98 -37.27
C PHE A 24 10.42 -7.39 -37.16
N ARG A 25 10.88 -8.00 -38.27
CA ARG A 25 11.62 -9.27 -38.24
C ARG A 25 13.13 -9.12 -38.01
N ARG A 26 13.71 -7.92 -38.12
CA ARG A 26 15.16 -7.71 -37.93
C ARG A 26 15.55 -7.11 -36.58
N GLU A 27 14.63 -6.52 -35.82
CA GLU A 27 14.90 -6.14 -34.41
C GLU A 27 14.61 -7.25 -33.38
N ALA A 28 14.01 -8.38 -33.80
CA ALA A 28 13.76 -9.54 -32.93
C ALA A 28 14.95 -10.51 -32.77
N ASN A 29 16.13 -10.19 -33.32
CA ASN A 29 17.34 -11.02 -33.21
C ASN A 29 18.38 -10.50 -32.22
N GLY A 30 18.01 -9.57 -31.35
CA GLY A 30 18.89 -9.04 -30.29
C GLY A 30 18.75 -9.71 -28.93
N HIS A 31 17.61 -10.32 -28.59
CA HIS A 31 17.36 -10.80 -27.22
C HIS A 31 16.54 -12.10 -27.16
N ALA A 32 17.15 -13.14 -26.56
CA ALA A 32 16.60 -14.38 -26.01
C ALA A 32 15.92 -15.39 -26.97
N GLN A 33 16.61 -16.51 -27.27
CA GLN A 33 15.98 -17.75 -27.73
C GLN A 33 16.07 -18.86 -26.67
N ILE A 34 14.92 -19.33 -26.19
CA ILE A 34 14.71 -20.65 -25.58
C ILE A 34 13.59 -21.30 -26.42
N PHE A 35 13.88 -22.29 -27.26
CA PHE A 35 12.87 -22.98 -28.08
C PHE A 35 12.64 -24.41 -27.58
N PHE A 36 11.44 -24.73 -27.10
CA PHE A 36 10.97 -26.09 -26.76
C PHE A 36 10.54 -26.86 -28.02
N GLN A 37 10.73 -28.19 -28.07
CA GLN A 37 10.04 -29.02 -29.08
C GLN A 37 8.64 -29.41 -28.57
N ILE A 38 7.62 -29.19 -29.39
CA ILE A 38 6.21 -29.37 -29.03
C ILE A 38 5.56 -30.36 -29.99
N LYS A 39 4.85 -31.37 -29.46
CA LYS A 39 3.99 -32.27 -30.24
C LYS A 39 2.58 -32.27 -29.66
N GLN A 40 1.63 -31.75 -30.42
CA GLN A 40 0.21 -31.68 -30.03
C GLN A 40 -0.51 -32.99 -30.32
N GLY A 41 -1.52 -33.28 -29.49
CA GLY A 41 -2.43 -34.43 -29.64
C GLY A 41 -1.79 -35.79 -29.33
N VAL A 42 -0.70 -35.76 -28.57
CA VAL A 42 0.07 -36.95 -28.24
C VAL A 42 0.58 -36.89 -26.80
N ARG A 43 0.66 -38.06 -26.17
CA ARG A 43 1.14 -38.25 -24.81
C ARG A 43 2.28 -39.28 -24.80
N SER A 44 3.32 -39.03 -24.02
CA SER A 44 4.37 -40.03 -23.78
C SER A 44 3.78 -41.30 -23.14
N GLN A 45 4.13 -42.49 -23.66
CA GLN A 45 3.71 -43.78 -23.07
C GLN A 45 4.39 -44.11 -21.76
N ARG A 46 5.52 -43.48 -21.46
CA ARG A 46 6.31 -43.80 -20.27
C ARG A 46 5.59 -43.33 -19.03
N LYS A 47 5.67 -44.11 -17.95
CA LYS A 47 5.10 -43.72 -16.66
C LYS A 47 5.79 -42.44 -16.18
N PRO A 48 5.05 -41.38 -15.83
CA PRO A 48 5.65 -40.20 -15.23
C PRO A 48 6.23 -40.55 -13.86
N PHE A 49 7.36 -39.94 -13.53
CA PHE A 49 7.97 -40.11 -12.21
C PHE A 49 7.35 -39.16 -11.19
N ILE A 50 6.76 -38.06 -11.65
CA ILE A 50 5.90 -37.16 -10.88
C ILE A 50 4.72 -36.78 -11.76
N SER A 51 3.52 -36.89 -11.20
CA SER A 51 2.30 -36.32 -11.76
C SER A 51 1.75 -35.31 -10.76
N LEU A 52 1.19 -34.22 -11.27
CA LEU A 52 0.73 -33.09 -10.46
C LEU A 52 -0.28 -32.23 -11.23
N ARG A 53 -0.89 -31.26 -10.55
CA ARG A 53 -1.80 -30.28 -11.19
C ARG A 53 -1.08 -29.00 -11.58
N ALA A 54 -1.24 -28.58 -12.81
CA ALA A 54 -0.76 -27.30 -13.33
C ALA A 54 -1.89 -26.51 -13.99
N LYS A 55 -1.97 -25.20 -13.76
CA LYS A 55 -2.97 -24.32 -14.38
C LYS A 55 -2.66 -24.05 -15.85
N THR A 56 -1.39 -24.17 -16.26
CA THR A 56 -0.94 -23.97 -17.65
C THR A 56 0.20 -24.93 -18.02
N SER A 57 0.41 -25.14 -19.32
CA SER A 57 1.57 -25.90 -19.84
C SER A 57 2.90 -25.29 -19.44
N ILE A 58 2.97 -23.95 -19.33
CA ILE A 58 4.16 -23.23 -18.87
C ILE A 58 4.45 -23.58 -17.40
N GLN A 59 3.42 -23.59 -16.55
CA GLN A 59 3.59 -23.98 -15.15
C GLN A 59 4.07 -25.43 -15.02
N CYS A 60 3.54 -26.33 -15.86
CA CYS A 60 4.01 -27.72 -15.93
C CYS A 60 5.50 -27.82 -16.34
N ALA A 61 5.92 -27.04 -17.34
CA ALA A 61 7.32 -26.98 -17.77
C ALA A 61 8.25 -26.38 -16.69
N VAL A 62 7.77 -25.41 -15.91
CA VAL A 62 8.52 -24.85 -14.77
C VAL A 62 8.76 -25.91 -13.71
N PHE A 63 7.76 -26.72 -13.35
CA PHE A 63 7.96 -27.84 -12.42
C PHE A 63 9.01 -28.84 -12.92
N CYS A 64 9.06 -29.09 -14.23
CA CYS A 64 10.09 -29.93 -14.81
C CYS A 64 11.50 -29.30 -14.69
N LEU A 65 11.63 -27.99 -14.89
CA LEU A 65 12.92 -27.30 -14.76
C LEU A 65 13.46 -27.32 -13.33
N ASP A 66 12.57 -27.37 -12.33
CA ASP A 66 12.94 -27.48 -10.91
C ASP A 66 13.33 -28.92 -10.52
N GLU A 67 12.88 -29.91 -11.29
CA GLU A 67 13.21 -31.32 -11.09
C GLU A 67 14.46 -31.73 -11.87
N LYS A 68 15.56 -31.97 -11.15
CA LYS A 68 16.89 -32.25 -11.73
C LYS A 68 16.91 -33.38 -12.76
N THR A 69 16.02 -34.36 -12.62
CA THR A 69 15.94 -35.51 -13.52
C THR A 69 14.98 -35.31 -14.67
N CYS A 70 14.10 -34.29 -14.62
CA CYS A 70 13.07 -34.08 -15.63
C CYS A 70 13.65 -33.57 -16.95
N LYS A 71 13.17 -34.12 -18.06
CA LYS A 71 13.61 -33.79 -19.42
C LYS A 71 12.46 -33.44 -20.35
N SER A 72 11.23 -33.83 -20.02
CA SER A 72 10.04 -33.52 -20.81
C SER A 72 8.78 -33.61 -19.97
N VAL A 73 7.69 -33.01 -20.47
CA VAL A 73 6.38 -33.04 -19.81
C VAL A 73 5.25 -33.42 -20.75
N ASN A 74 4.21 -34.09 -20.25
CA ASN A 74 2.89 -34.08 -20.87
C ASN A 74 2.00 -33.09 -20.12
N TYR A 75 1.25 -32.29 -20.86
CA TYR A 75 0.26 -31.40 -20.27
C TYR A 75 -1.09 -31.50 -20.98
N ALA A 76 -2.16 -31.57 -20.20
CA ALA A 76 -3.54 -31.52 -20.68
C ALA A 76 -4.27 -30.27 -20.17
N GLU A 77 -5.09 -29.67 -21.03
CA GLU A 77 -5.93 -28.54 -20.61
C GLU A 77 -7.02 -29.01 -19.65
N TYR A 78 -7.34 -28.18 -18.65
CA TYR A 78 -8.28 -28.52 -17.58
C TYR A 78 -9.66 -28.96 -18.10
N ALA A 79 -10.13 -28.39 -19.21
CA ALA A 79 -11.40 -28.76 -19.83
C ALA A 79 -11.42 -30.19 -20.42
N SER A 80 -10.25 -30.81 -20.59
CA SER A 80 -10.08 -32.11 -21.24
C SER A 80 -9.87 -33.28 -20.29
N ILE A 81 -9.71 -33.03 -18.98
CA ILE A 81 -9.51 -34.05 -17.94
C ILE A 81 -10.65 -34.02 -16.91
N LYS A 82 -10.94 -35.16 -16.28
CA LYS A 82 -12.01 -35.23 -15.28
C LYS A 82 -11.59 -34.52 -13.99
N ASP A 83 -12.55 -33.90 -13.32
CA ASP A 83 -12.32 -33.24 -12.04
C ASP A 83 -11.72 -34.23 -11.03
N GLY A 84 -10.62 -33.85 -10.37
CA GLY A 84 -9.82 -34.79 -9.58
C GLY A 84 -8.45 -35.12 -10.20
N GLN A 85 -8.34 -35.19 -11.52
CA GLN A 85 -7.19 -35.77 -12.21
C GLN A 85 -5.99 -34.82 -12.34
N GLU A 86 -4.77 -35.36 -12.30
CA GLU A 86 -3.53 -34.62 -12.56
C GLU A 86 -3.40 -34.36 -14.07
N ASN A 87 -3.05 -33.13 -14.44
CA ASN A 87 -2.95 -32.69 -15.83
C ASN A 87 -1.53 -32.30 -16.26
N CYS A 88 -0.55 -32.49 -15.39
CA CYS A 88 0.86 -32.28 -15.66
C CYS A 88 1.66 -33.51 -15.26
N GLU A 89 2.45 -34.03 -16.20
CA GLU A 89 3.21 -35.25 -16.02
C GLU A 89 4.68 -35.00 -16.37
N LEU A 90 5.57 -35.22 -15.41
CA LEU A 90 7.00 -35.03 -15.55
C LEU A 90 7.68 -36.35 -15.93
N HIS A 91 8.53 -36.31 -16.96
CA HIS A 91 9.30 -37.46 -17.42
C HIS A 91 10.80 -37.16 -17.39
N ASN A 92 11.58 -38.14 -16.95
CA ASN A 92 13.03 -38.06 -16.81
C ASN A 92 13.80 -38.49 -18.07
N GLU A 93 13.08 -38.82 -19.14
CA GLU A 93 13.59 -39.41 -20.36
C GLU A 93 12.93 -38.74 -21.57
N THR A 94 13.68 -38.64 -22.68
CA THR A 94 13.17 -38.21 -23.99
C THR A 94 13.35 -39.28 -25.05
N LYS A 95 13.91 -40.44 -24.66
CA LYS A 95 14.23 -41.62 -25.48
C LYS A 95 13.99 -42.89 -24.66
N ASN A 96 13.63 -44.00 -25.30
CA ASN A 96 13.53 -45.31 -24.64
C ASN A 96 14.92 -45.89 -24.31
N ASP A 97 14.94 -47.05 -23.63
CA ASP A 97 16.17 -47.72 -23.17
C ASP A 97 17.14 -48.08 -24.31
N ASP A 98 16.64 -48.18 -25.54
CA ASP A 98 17.42 -48.44 -26.77
C ASP A 98 17.92 -47.17 -27.47
N GLY A 99 17.66 -45.97 -26.91
CA GLY A 99 18.11 -44.69 -27.45
C GLY A 99 17.25 -44.10 -28.59
N ASN A 100 16.11 -44.73 -28.91
CA ASN A 100 15.12 -44.24 -29.86
C ASN A 100 14.17 -43.22 -29.19
N PRO A 101 13.61 -42.24 -29.92
CA PRO A 101 12.61 -41.32 -29.36
C PRO A 101 11.44 -42.08 -28.70
N ILE A 102 10.91 -41.56 -27.58
CA ILE A 102 9.81 -42.19 -26.85
C ILE A 102 8.60 -42.40 -27.78
N GLU A 103 8.00 -43.59 -27.73
CA GLU A 103 6.75 -43.87 -28.43
C GLU A 103 5.60 -43.06 -27.83
N PHE A 104 4.83 -42.42 -28.71
CA PHE A 104 3.72 -41.56 -28.33
C PHE A 104 2.39 -42.32 -28.46
N LEU A 105 1.52 -42.23 -27.47
CA LEU A 105 0.10 -42.55 -27.68
C LEU A 105 -0.58 -41.35 -28.30
N LYS A 106 -1.46 -41.62 -29.27
CA LYS A 106 -2.42 -40.61 -29.69
C LYS A 106 -3.40 -40.40 -28.56
N ASP A 107 -3.34 -39.23 -27.94
CA ASP A 107 -4.25 -38.79 -26.90
C ASP A 107 -4.41 -37.29 -27.07
N ASP A 108 -5.48 -36.89 -27.75
CA ASP A 108 -5.72 -35.52 -28.20
C ASP A 108 -5.87 -34.51 -27.03
N ARG A 109 -6.01 -35.03 -25.80
CA ARG A 109 -6.11 -34.24 -24.58
C ARG A 109 -4.75 -33.72 -24.11
N TYR A 110 -3.66 -34.38 -24.50
CA TYR A 110 -2.32 -34.06 -24.02
C TYR A 110 -1.45 -33.47 -25.14
N THR A 111 -0.59 -32.54 -24.75
CA THR A 111 0.51 -32.01 -25.55
C THR A 111 1.83 -32.35 -24.87
N PHE A 112 2.75 -32.95 -25.63
CA PHE A 112 4.09 -33.27 -25.18
C PHE A 112 5.04 -32.09 -25.43
N TYR A 113 5.83 -31.74 -24.42
CA TYR A 113 6.86 -30.71 -24.48
C TYR A 113 8.21 -31.28 -24.07
N GLN A 114 9.21 -31.19 -24.96
CA GLN A 114 10.58 -31.53 -24.63
C GLN A 114 11.37 -30.28 -24.22
N ILE A 115 12.09 -30.38 -23.09
CA ILE A 115 12.82 -29.26 -22.50
C ILE A 115 14.29 -29.30 -22.94
N PRO A 116 14.81 -28.28 -23.65
CA PRO A 116 16.21 -28.22 -24.07
C PRO A 116 17.15 -28.01 -22.87
N GLY A 117 18.24 -28.78 -22.80
CA GLY A 117 19.31 -28.59 -21.80
C GLY A 117 19.35 -29.60 -20.66
N ALA A 118 18.37 -30.52 -20.56
CA ALA A 118 18.30 -31.52 -19.49
C ALA A 118 19.24 -32.76 -19.68
N SER A 119 20.33 -32.61 -20.45
CA SER A 119 21.33 -33.65 -20.67
C SER A 119 22.68 -33.25 -20.06
N HIS A 120 22.89 -33.54 -18.78
CA HIS A 120 24.24 -33.69 -18.26
C HIS A 120 24.64 -35.18 -18.35
N LYS A 121 25.66 -35.48 -19.18
CA LYS A 121 26.30 -36.80 -19.26
C LYS A 121 26.93 -37.18 -17.92
N PRO A 122 26.92 -38.47 -17.53
CA PRO A 122 27.45 -38.93 -16.26
C PRO A 122 28.96 -39.14 -16.34
N GLU A 123 29.73 -38.52 -15.45
CA GLU A 123 31.11 -38.91 -15.19
C GLU A 123 31.17 -39.95 -14.05
N LYS A 124 32.08 -40.90 -14.24
CA LYS A 124 32.12 -42.22 -13.60
C LYS A 124 32.37 -42.17 -12.09
N LYS A 125 31.76 -43.15 -11.42
CA LYS A 125 32.03 -43.57 -10.03
C LYS A 125 33.53 -43.78 -9.79
N GLN A 126 34.09 -43.09 -8.80
CA GLN A 126 35.25 -43.58 -8.06
C GLN A 126 34.89 -43.76 -6.58
N LYS A 127 35.49 -44.84 -6.05
CA LYS A 127 35.20 -45.54 -4.81
C LYS A 127 35.33 -44.66 -3.57
N ILE A 128 34.42 -44.88 -2.63
CA ILE A 128 34.50 -44.43 -1.24
C ILE A 128 35.62 -45.22 -0.55
N GLU A 129 36.64 -44.53 -0.07
CA GLU A 129 37.47 -44.99 1.05
C GLU A 129 37.48 -43.89 2.12
N ASN A 130 37.13 -44.29 3.33
CA ASN A 130 37.06 -43.46 4.52
C ASN A 130 38.46 -43.04 4.97
N ALA A 131 38.69 -41.75 5.20
CA ALA A 131 39.46 -41.26 6.34
C ALA A 131 39.40 -39.73 6.48
N THR A 132 38.91 -39.32 7.65
CA THR A 132 39.26 -38.11 8.42
C THR A 132 38.86 -36.72 7.91
N GLU A 133 38.12 -36.04 8.79
CA GLU A 133 37.70 -34.64 8.76
C GLU A 133 38.81 -33.66 8.35
N GLN A 134 38.48 -32.71 7.46
CA GLN A 134 38.68 -31.28 7.70
C GLN A 134 37.68 -30.42 6.89
N PRO A 135 37.31 -29.23 7.40
CA PRO A 135 36.13 -28.47 6.99
C PRO A 135 36.45 -27.44 5.89
N ASN A 136 35.39 -27.01 5.18
CA ASN A 136 35.29 -25.85 4.28
C ASN A 136 34.99 -26.18 2.82
N THR A 137 33.74 -26.52 2.54
CA THR A 137 33.08 -26.14 1.29
C THR A 137 32.20 -24.91 1.57
N PRO A 138 32.27 -23.81 0.79
CA PRO A 138 31.44 -22.63 1.04
C PRO A 138 29.98 -22.99 0.80
N SER A 139 29.18 -22.98 1.85
CA SER A 139 27.73 -23.07 1.69
C SER A 139 27.27 -21.73 1.07
N LEU A 140 26.64 -21.79 -0.11
CA LEU A 140 26.20 -20.58 -0.81
C LEU A 140 24.95 -20.03 -0.14
N ASN A 141 24.96 -18.74 0.19
CA ASN A 141 23.88 -18.06 0.88
C ASN A 141 22.61 -17.98 0.02
N ARG A 142 21.60 -18.79 0.35
CA ARG A 142 20.31 -18.89 -0.37
C ARG A 142 19.19 -18.11 0.32
N SER A 143 19.43 -17.62 1.52
CA SER A 143 18.48 -16.84 2.32
C SER A 143 19.22 -15.82 3.20
N CYS A 144 18.49 -14.86 3.78
CA CYS A 144 19.03 -13.99 4.82
C CYS A 144 19.48 -14.78 6.06
N LEU A 145 18.83 -15.92 6.35
CA LEU A 145 19.20 -16.80 7.46
C LEU A 145 20.59 -17.42 7.24
N ASP A 146 20.93 -17.80 6.00
CA ASP A 146 22.27 -18.32 5.69
C ASP A 146 23.34 -17.25 5.95
N TYR A 147 23.10 -16.01 5.52
CA TYR A 147 24.00 -14.89 5.82
C TYR A 147 24.17 -14.69 7.33
N PHE A 148 23.08 -14.79 8.09
CA PHE A 148 23.11 -14.65 9.54
C PHE A 148 23.91 -15.77 10.22
N ASN A 149 23.73 -17.01 9.76
CA ASN A 149 24.44 -18.19 10.26
C ASN A 149 25.94 -18.15 9.93
N HIS A 150 26.33 -17.51 8.82
CA HIS A 150 27.73 -17.24 8.49
C HIS A 150 28.30 -15.96 9.13
N GLY A 151 27.58 -15.34 10.07
CA GLY A 151 28.11 -14.25 10.89
C GLY A 151 27.67 -12.84 10.51
N SER A 152 26.85 -12.66 9.46
CA SER A 152 26.23 -11.35 9.20
C SER A 152 25.24 -11.01 10.30
N LYS A 153 25.24 -9.77 10.81
CA LYS A 153 24.31 -9.32 11.86
C LYS A 153 23.59 -8.00 11.55
N THR A 154 23.96 -7.35 10.46
CA THR A 154 23.43 -6.04 10.07
C THR A 154 22.30 -6.19 9.06
N SER A 155 21.28 -5.35 9.15
CA SER A 155 20.25 -5.27 8.12
C SER A 155 20.80 -4.58 6.87
N GLY A 156 20.28 -4.94 5.69
CA GLY A 156 20.78 -4.36 4.44
C GLY A 156 20.44 -5.19 3.20
N HIS A 157 21.06 -4.83 2.08
CA HIS A 157 20.87 -5.53 0.81
C HIS A 157 21.85 -6.69 0.66
N TYR A 158 21.33 -7.88 0.39
CA TYR A 158 22.12 -9.10 0.23
C TYR A 158 21.79 -9.80 -1.08
N THR A 159 22.80 -10.40 -1.71
CA THR A 159 22.62 -11.18 -2.93
C THR A 159 22.29 -12.63 -2.59
N ILE A 160 21.15 -13.13 -3.04
CA ILE A 160 20.77 -14.54 -2.89
C ILE A 160 21.35 -15.35 -4.05
N PHE A 161 21.86 -16.54 -3.75
CA PHE A 161 22.45 -17.46 -4.73
C PHE A 161 21.57 -18.69 -4.95
N ASN A 162 21.50 -19.16 -6.20
CA ASN A 162 20.96 -20.48 -6.54
C ASN A 162 22.11 -21.34 -7.12
N GLY A 163 22.59 -22.30 -6.32
CA GLY A 163 23.87 -22.94 -6.61
C GLY A 163 25.00 -21.91 -6.59
N ARG A 164 25.91 -21.93 -7.57
CA ARG A 164 27.01 -20.94 -7.71
C ARG A 164 26.61 -19.66 -8.46
N LYS A 165 25.36 -19.55 -8.92
CA LYS A 165 24.89 -18.38 -9.69
C LYS A 165 24.23 -17.38 -8.76
N ALA A 166 24.67 -16.11 -8.84
CA ALA A 166 23.94 -15.00 -8.23
C ALA A 166 22.53 -14.93 -8.83
N TYR A 167 21.52 -14.97 -7.97
CA TYR A 167 20.13 -15.03 -8.39
C TYR A 167 19.54 -13.61 -8.44
N ARG A 168 19.29 -12.98 -7.27
CA ARG A 168 18.77 -11.60 -7.13
C ARG A 168 19.14 -11.01 -5.76
N ALA A 169 19.14 -9.68 -5.67
CA ALA A 169 19.26 -8.99 -4.39
C ALA A 169 17.92 -8.94 -3.64
N VAL A 170 18.00 -9.08 -2.31
CA VAL A 170 16.89 -8.95 -1.35
C VAL A 170 17.31 -8.01 -0.23
N TYR A 171 16.33 -7.47 0.50
CA TYR A 171 16.61 -6.77 1.76
C TYR A 171 16.47 -7.76 2.91
N CYS A 172 17.52 -7.87 3.74
CA CYS A 172 17.51 -8.64 4.97
C CYS A 172 17.36 -7.71 6.16
N ASP A 173 16.46 -8.06 7.05
CA ASP A 173 16.31 -7.41 8.35
C ASP A 173 16.70 -8.39 9.44
N MET A 174 17.78 -8.06 10.16
CA MET A 174 18.40 -8.89 11.18
C MET A 174 18.39 -8.22 12.56
N GLU A 175 17.88 -6.99 12.64
CA GLU A 175 18.06 -6.12 13.80
C GLU A 175 16.74 -5.69 14.42
N SER A 176 15.65 -5.67 13.65
CA SER A 176 14.37 -5.15 14.15
C SER A 176 13.71 -6.02 15.22
N GLU A 177 13.95 -7.32 15.19
CA GLU A 177 13.38 -8.29 16.12
C GLU A 177 14.49 -9.25 16.60
N PRO A 178 14.90 -9.15 17.88
CA PRO A 178 15.91 -10.05 18.44
C PRO A 178 15.55 -11.52 18.24
N GLY A 179 16.51 -12.30 17.73
CA GLY A 179 16.32 -13.73 17.47
C GLY A 179 15.57 -14.07 16.18
N SER A 180 15.21 -13.08 15.36
CA SER A 180 14.54 -13.28 14.08
C SER A 180 15.36 -12.72 12.91
N VAL A 181 15.25 -13.36 11.76
CA VAL A 181 15.89 -12.93 10.50
C VAL A 181 14.84 -12.93 9.40
N TRP A 182 14.63 -11.78 8.77
CA TRP A 182 13.55 -11.57 7.80
C TRP A 182 14.11 -11.26 6.42
N THR A 183 13.46 -11.81 5.39
CA THR A 183 13.73 -11.48 3.98
C THR A 183 12.54 -10.73 3.43
N LEU A 184 12.75 -9.52 2.90
CA LEU A 184 11.68 -8.76 2.23
C LEU A 184 11.29 -9.46 0.91
N ILE A 185 10.02 -9.83 0.78
CA ILE A 185 9.50 -10.48 -0.44
C ILE A 185 8.55 -9.59 -1.26
N MET A 186 7.90 -8.62 -0.59
CA MET A 186 6.94 -7.72 -1.20
C MET A 186 6.84 -6.43 -0.40
N SER A 187 6.79 -5.30 -1.08
CA SER A 187 6.57 -3.96 -0.53
C SER A 187 5.99 -3.05 -1.60
N PHE A 188 5.03 -2.21 -1.22
CA PHE A 188 4.47 -1.21 -2.11
C PHE A 188 3.98 -0.01 -1.33
N ALA A 189 4.17 1.18 -1.90
CA ALA A 189 3.61 2.43 -1.41
C ALA A 189 2.15 2.55 -1.86
N ARG A 190 1.38 3.37 -1.13
CA ARG A 190 -0.05 3.60 -1.41
C ARG A 190 -0.31 4.11 -2.82
N GLU A 191 0.60 4.88 -3.40
CA GLU A 191 0.53 5.33 -4.81
C GLU A 191 0.51 4.16 -5.80
N ASN A 192 1.11 3.03 -5.44
CA ASN A 192 1.17 1.81 -6.25
C ASN A 192 0.07 0.79 -5.88
N LYS A 193 -0.94 1.19 -5.08
CA LYS A 193 -2.05 0.32 -4.66
C LYS A 193 -2.84 -0.28 -5.81
N ASP A 194 -2.82 0.35 -6.99
CA ASP A 194 -3.58 -0.08 -8.16
C ASP A 194 -2.74 -0.90 -9.15
N VAL A 195 -1.48 -1.19 -8.84
CA VAL A 195 -0.66 -2.10 -9.64
C VAL A 195 -1.15 -3.54 -9.43
N ASP A 196 -1.45 -4.23 -10.53
CA ASP A 196 -2.00 -5.61 -10.52
C ASP A 196 -1.22 -6.55 -9.62
N SER A 197 0.11 -6.46 -9.65
CA SER A 197 1.03 -7.27 -8.82
C SER A 197 0.81 -7.11 -7.31
N PHE A 198 0.24 -6.01 -6.83
CA PHE A 198 -0.03 -5.77 -5.40
C PHE A 198 -1.51 -5.77 -5.04
N ARG A 199 -2.39 -5.82 -6.04
CA ARG A 199 -3.84 -5.75 -5.86
C ARG A 199 -4.56 -7.03 -6.27
N LEU A 200 -4.21 -7.57 -7.43
CA LEU A 200 -4.97 -8.62 -8.10
C LEU A 200 -4.24 -9.97 -8.14
N LYS A 201 -2.97 -10.02 -7.77
CA LYS A 201 -2.12 -11.20 -7.96
C LYS A 201 -1.77 -11.84 -6.64
N ALA A 202 -2.36 -13.02 -6.35
CA ALA A 202 -1.97 -13.85 -5.22
C ALA A 202 -0.44 -14.11 -5.20
N LEU A 203 0.16 -14.33 -4.03
CA LEU A 203 1.60 -14.53 -3.87
C LEU A 203 2.12 -15.73 -4.67
N TYR A 204 1.31 -16.80 -4.79
CA TYR A 204 1.64 -17.97 -5.59
C TYR A 204 1.50 -17.76 -7.12
N GLU A 205 1.06 -16.58 -7.57
CA GLU A 205 1.04 -16.22 -8.99
C GLU A 205 2.34 -15.50 -9.42
N PRO A 206 2.85 -15.75 -10.64
CA PRO A 206 4.03 -15.05 -11.14
C PRO A 206 3.69 -13.60 -11.52
N SER A 207 4.06 -12.65 -10.65
CA SER A 207 3.93 -11.21 -10.92
C SER A 207 5.05 -10.38 -10.25
N PRO A 208 6.32 -10.56 -10.66
CA PRO A 208 7.45 -9.84 -10.07
C PRO A 208 7.40 -8.34 -10.39
N GLU A 209 7.81 -7.51 -9.44
CA GLU A 209 7.96 -6.06 -9.61
C GLU A 209 9.34 -5.66 -9.10
N ASN A 210 10.18 -5.05 -9.93
CA ASN A 210 11.54 -4.66 -9.57
C ASN A 210 12.33 -5.81 -8.88
N SER A 211 12.11 -7.05 -9.32
CA SER A 211 12.69 -8.25 -8.70
C SER A 211 14.21 -8.27 -8.90
N GLY A 212 14.95 -7.76 -7.91
CA GLY A 212 16.39 -7.56 -7.96
C GLY A 212 16.85 -6.19 -7.44
N ILE A 213 15.92 -5.25 -7.23
CA ILE A 213 16.18 -3.93 -6.67
C ILE A 213 15.19 -3.71 -5.51
N PRO A 214 15.48 -4.29 -4.32
CA PRO A 214 14.64 -4.14 -3.14
C PRO A 214 14.47 -2.68 -2.77
N ASN A 215 13.21 -2.25 -2.73
CA ASN A 215 12.81 -0.89 -2.37
C ASN A 215 11.45 -0.92 -1.67
N TRP A 216 11.03 0.22 -1.16
CA TRP A 216 9.82 0.32 -0.31
C TRP A 216 8.56 0.75 -1.07
N THR A 217 8.72 1.25 -2.30
CA THR A 217 7.63 1.85 -3.07
C THR A 217 6.96 0.87 -4.01
N LYS A 218 7.73 -0.02 -4.63
CA LYS A 218 7.27 -1.00 -5.62
C LYS A 218 8.30 -2.12 -5.74
N TYR A 219 8.07 -3.21 -5.02
CA TYR A 219 8.93 -4.39 -5.05
C TYR A 219 8.15 -5.66 -4.76
N ARG A 220 8.35 -6.68 -5.59
CA ARG A 220 7.86 -8.04 -5.40
C ARG A 220 8.83 -9.01 -6.06
N ILE A 221 9.33 -9.97 -5.29
CA ILE A 221 10.24 -10.97 -5.83
C ILE A 221 9.53 -11.96 -6.77
N SER A 222 10.30 -12.68 -7.57
CA SER A 222 9.75 -13.73 -8.41
C SER A 222 9.18 -14.86 -7.57
N ASN A 223 8.14 -15.51 -8.08
CA ASN A 223 7.51 -16.66 -7.43
C ASN A 223 8.51 -17.79 -7.13
N GLY A 224 9.41 -18.10 -8.08
CA GLY A 224 10.49 -19.07 -7.86
C GLY A 224 11.41 -18.71 -6.69
N LEU A 225 11.71 -17.42 -6.49
CA LEU A 225 12.49 -16.98 -5.33
C LEU A 225 11.70 -17.09 -4.02
N MET A 226 10.39 -16.80 -4.04
CA MET A 226 9.52 -16.99 -2.88
C MET A 226 9.56 -18.45 -2.41
N TYR A 227 9.46 -19.42 -3.32
CA TYR A 227 9.56 -20.85 -2.97
C TYR A 227 10.93 -21.26 -2.43
N ILE A 228 12.03 -20.75 -3.01
CA ILE A 228 13.38 -21.01 -2.48
C ILE A 228 13.50 -20.51 -1.05
N ILE A 229 13.03 -19.29 -0.77
CA ILE A 229 13.07 -18.70 0.57
C ILE A 229 12.16 -19.48 1.52
N LYS A 230 10.93 -19.81 1.09
CA LYS A 230 9.93 -20.55 1.87
C LYS A 230 10.48 -21.86 2.42
N ASN A 231 11.27 -22.61 1.64
CA ASN A 231 11.87 -23.87 2.08
C ASN A 231 12.76 -23.77 3.33
N THR A 232 13.27 -22.57 3.64
CA THR A 232 14.11 -22.28 4.81
C THR A 232 13.42 -21.39 5.84
N THR A 233 12.15 -21.06 5.62
CA THR A 233 11.43 -20.07 6.43
C THR A 233 10.47 -20.75 7.39
N THR A 234 10.45 -20.30 8.64
CA THR A 234 9.54 -20.80 9.69
C THR A 234 8.34 -19.90 9.90
N HIS A 235 8.49 -18.59 9.68
CA HIS A 235 7.48 -17.57 9.94
C HIS A 235 7.40 -16.55 8.81
N TRP A 236 6.25 -15.94 8.65
CA TRP A 236 6.09 -14.73 7.85
C TRP A 236 5.50 -13.61 8.71
N ARG A 237 5.74 -12.37 8.29
CA ARG A 237 5.14 -11.20 8.91
C ARG A 237 4.73 -10.16 7.87
N VAL A 238 3.81 -9.30 8.26
CA VAL A 238 3.42 -8.11 7.50
C VAL A 238 3.58 -6.90 8.41
N THR A 239 4.17 -5.83 7.88
CA THR A 239 4.44 -4.57 8.58
C THR A 239 4.07 -3.40 7.67
N CYS A 240 3.54 -2.33 8.23
CA CYS A 240 3.32 -1.08 7.49
C CYS A 240 4.42 -0.05 7.77
N SER A 241 4.80 0.73 6.74
CA SER A 241 5.72 1.87 6.87
C SER A 241 7.08 1.55 7.53
N PHE A 242 7.60 0.35 7.28
CA PHE A 242 8.86 -0.17 7.83
C PHE A 242 10.06 0.80 7.75
N PRO A 243 10.32 1.54 6.66
CA PRO A 243 11.48 2.43 6.60
C PRO A 243 11.39 3.62 7.55
N GLN A 244 10.17 4.03 7.89
CA GLN A 244 9.90 5.21 8.70
C GLN A 244 9.81 4.86 10.18
N TYR A 245 9.28 3.68 10.53
CA TYR A 245 8.98 3.31 11.91
C TYR A 245 9.63 1.99 12.38
N GLY A 246 10.40 1.33 11.51
CA GLY A 246 10.91 -0.02 11.79
C GLY A 246 9.79 -1.02 12.00
N VAL A 247 9.93 -1.87 13.03
CA VAL A 247 8.90 -2.81 13.44
C VAL A 247 8.18 -2.27 14.66
N ASN A 248 6.89 -2.02 14.51
CA ASN A 248 6.01 -1.73 15.63
C ASN A 248 5.01 -2.88 15.79
N ILE A 249 5.28 -3.79 16.71
CA ILE A 249 4.37 -4.93 16.98
C ILE A 249 3.00 -4.48 17.51
N SER A 250 2.90 -3.28 18.07
CA SER A 250 1.67 -2.77 18.67
C SER A 250 0.68 -2.17 17.66
N THR A 251 1.09 -1.94 16.41
CA THR A 251 0.23 -1.36 15.36
C THR A 251 0.62 -1.83 13.96
N ASP A 252 -0.36 -2.23 13.16
CA ASP A 252 -0.18 -2.61 11.74
C ASP A 252 0.90 -3.69 11.55
N TYR A 253 0.82 -4.71 12.40
CA TYR A 253 1.73 -5.84 12.44
C TYR A 253 0.95 -7.14 12.47
N VAL A 254 1.38 -8.14 11.70
CA VAL A 254 0.97 -9.52 11.95
C VAL A 254 2.12 -10.46 11.69
N ARG A 255 2.19 -11.53 12.48
CA ARG A 255 3.17 -12.61 12.37
C ARG A 255 2.46 -13.96 12.51
N ALA A 256 2.82 -14.93 11.68
CA ALA A 256 2.39 -16.31 11.85
C ALA A 256 3.49 -17.30 11.46
N ALA A 257 3.39 -18.52 12.01
CA ALA A 257 4.21 -19.64 11.58
C ALA A 257 3.64 -20.25 10.29
N PHE A 258 4.51 -20.67 9.37
CA PHE A 258 4.09 -21.36 8.14
C PHE A 258 3.39 -22.69 8.43
N ALA A 259 3.69 -23.34 9.57
CA ALA A 259 3.02 -24.55 10.01
C ALA A 259 1.54 -24.33 10.36
N ASP A 260 1.21 -23.14 10.89
CA ASP A 260 -0.15 -22.78 11.30
C ASP A 260 -0.92 -22.12 10.14
N PHE A 261 -0.22 -21.33 9.32
CA PHE A 261 -0.81 -20.62 8.19
C PHE A 261 0.20 -20.43 7.05
N ASP A 262 0.01 -21.19 5.96
CA ASP A 262 0.75 -21.03 4.72
C ASP A 262 0.22 -19.83 3.88
N LEU A 263 0.93 -18.70 3.97
CA LEU A 263 0.61 -17.48 3.23
C LEU A 263 0.69 -17.65 1.69
N MET A 264 1.37 -18.70 1.20
CA MET A 264 1.44 -18.99 -0.25
C MET A 264 0.34 -19.94 -0.74
N GLY A 265 -0.62 -20.33 0.12
CA GLY A 265 -1.78 -21.12 -0.27
C GLY A 265 -2.94 -20.29 -0.86
N GLU A 266 -3.93 -20.96 -1.44
CA GLU A 266 -5.22 -20.35 -1.80
C GLU A 266 -6.19 -20.47 -0.62
N PHE A 267 -6.85 -19.37 -0.25
CA PHE A 267 -7.78 -19.33 0.88
C PHE A 267 -8.79 -18.19 0.70
N TRP A 268 -10.07 -18.43 0.97
CA TRP A 268 -11.11 -17.42 0.74
C TRP A 268 -12.00 -17.26 1.98
N ARG A 269 -11.87 -16.11 2.65
CA ARG A 269 -12.61 -15.76 3.87
C ARG A 269 -12.46 -16.79 4.99
N GLU A 270 -11.28 -17.37 5.14
CA GLU A 270 -11.01 -18.38 6.15
C GLU A 270 -10.40 -17.78 7.42
N CYS A 271 -10.81 -18.26 8.59
CA CYS A 271 -10.10 -17.96 9.85
C CYS A 271 -8.74 -18.66 9.83
N LYS A 272 -7.67 -17.89 9.77
CA LYS A 272 -6.29 -18.41 9.87
C LYS A 272 -5.67 -18.00 11.19
N LYS A 273 -4.97 -18.95 11.81
CA LYS A 273 -4.26 -18.73 13.07
C LYS A 273 -3.03 -17.87 12.81
N VAL A 274 -2.81 -16.90 13.69
CA VAL A 274 -1.66 -16.00 13.71
C VAL A 274 -1.07 -15.96 15.11
N SER A 275 0.26 -15.90 15.19
CA SER A 275 0.96 -15.82 16.48
C SER A 275 0.76 -14.47 17.15
N HIS A 276 0.68 -13.41 16.35
CA HIS A 276 0.35 -12.07 16.80
C HIS A 276 -0.27 -11.27 15.66
N VAL A 277 -1.27 -10.46 15.97
CA VAL A 277 -1.85 -9.49 15.04
C VAL A 277 -2.25 -8.25 15.82
N SER A 278 -1.87 -7.09 15.30
CA SER A 278 -2.36 -5.79 15.71
C SER A 278 -2.80 -5.01 14.48
N VAL A 279 -4.10 -4.78 14.37
CA VAL A 279 -4.73 -4.07 13.24
C VAL A 279 -5.99 -3.39 13.74
N MET A 280 -6.26 -2.15 13.32
CA MET A 280 -7.48 -1.42 13.71
C MET A 280 -7.67 -1.24 15.23
N GLY A 281 -6.58 -1.19 16.00
CA GLY A 281 -6.65 -1.12 17.47
C GLY A 281 -7.19 -2.40 18.13
N GLN A 282 -7.42 -3.46 17.35
CA GLN A 282 -7.57 -4.82 17.85
C GLN A 282 -6.19 -5.44 17.87
N SER A 283 -5.82 -6.03 19.00
CA SER A 283 -4.60 -6.81 19.09
C SER A 283 -4.86 -8.11 19.84
N CYS A 284 -4.30 -9.20 19.33
CA CYS A 284 -4.34 -10.48 20.00
C CYS A 284 -3.10 -11.30 19.64
N SER A 285 -2.78 -12.25 20.52
CA SER A 285 -1.73 -13.24 20.30
C SER A 285 -2.35 -14.63 20.33
N GLU A 286 -1.80 -15.55 19.54
CA GLU A 286 -2.33 -16.92 19.37
C GLU A 286 -3.83 -16.95 19.06
N CYS A 287 -4.24 -16.14 18.08
CA CYS A 287 -5.64 -15.92 17.72
C CYS A 287 -5.86 -16.09 16.22
N THR A 288 -7.10 -15.90 15.77
CA THR A 288 -7.51 -16.05 14.37
C THR A 288 -7.95 -14.74 13.73
N ALA A 289 -7.69 -14.60 12.43
CA ALA A 289 -8.20 -13.49 11.61
C ALA A 289 -8.75 -14.01 10.28
N HIS A 290 -9.71 -13.31 9.69
CA HIS A 290 -10.28 -13.66 8.38
C HIS A 290 -9.31 -13.29 7.27
N TRP A 291 -8.76 -14.26 6.55
CA TRP A 291 -7.84 -14.03 5.44
C TRP A 291 -8.46 -14.41 4.10
N SER A 292 -8.09 -13.66 3.06
CA SER A 292 -8.42 -13.96 1.67
C SER A 292 -7.21 -13.76 0.77
N GLN A 293 -6.99 -14.72 -0.13
CA GLN A 293 -6.04 -14.69 -1.23
C GLN A 293 -6.56 -15.64 -2.31
N GLY A 294 -6.58 -15.19 -3.55
CA GLY A 294 -7.12 -16.00 -4.64
C GLY A 294 -6.90 -15.37 -6.00
N ASN A 295 -7.56 -15.95 -7.01
CA ASN A 295 -7.58 -15.37 -8.35
C ASN A 295 -8.20 -13.96 -8.31
N GLY A 296 -7.39 -12.94 -8.57
CA GLY A 296 -7.82 -11.54 -8.52
C GLY A 296 -7.61 -10.85 -7.16
N SER A 297 -6.88 -11.44 -6.21
CA SER A 297 -6.55 -10.76 -4.95
C SER A 297 -5.24 -11.22 -4.31
N THR A 298 -4.40 -10.26 -3.92
CA THR A 298 -3.28 -10.46 -2.99
C THR A 298 -3.76 -10.85 -1.59
N PRO A 299 -2.91 -11.48 -0.75
CA PRO A 299 -3.29 -11.80 0.62
C PRO A 299 -3.69 -10.55 1.39
N HIS A 300 -4.82 -10.62 2.06
CA HIS A 300 -5.33 -9.55 2.91
C HIS A 300 -6.23 -10.14 4.00
N ILE A 301 -6.38 -9.41 5.10
CA ILE A 301 -7.44 -9.66 6.07
C ILE A 301 -8.74 -9.11 5.47
N ALA A 302 -9.73 -9.97 5.28
CA ALA A 302 -10.97 -9.63 4.61
C ALA A 302 -11.98 -9.03 5.58
N ALA A 303 -12.68 -7.99 5.13
CA ALA A 303 -13.90 -7.58 5.82
C ALA A 303 -15.03 -8.57 5.53
N VAL A 304 -15.53 -9.21 6.57
CA VAL A 304 -16.68 -10.12 6.52
C VAL A 304 -17.69 -9.73 7.59
N ASP A 305 -18.98 -9.83 7.28
CA ASP A 305 -20.07 -9.47 8.20
C ASP A 305 -20.34 -10.53 9.29
N GLU A 306 -19.41 -11.48 9.48
CA GLU A 306 -19.54 -12.61 10.38
C GLU A 306 -18.50 -12.51 11.52
N ASP A 307 -18.98 -12.49 12.78
CA ASP A 307 -18.16 -12.46 14.00
C ASP A 307 -17.58 -13.86 14.33
N VAL A 308 -16.89 -14.51 13.38
CA VAL A 308 -16.43 -15.92 13.53
C VAL A 308 -14.97 -16.05 13.97
N CYS A 309 -14.08 -15.15 13.54
CA CYS A 309 -12.69 -15.13 14.05
C CYS A 309 -12.51 -14.15 15.21
N ASP A 310 -11.39 -14.28 15.94
CA ASP A 310 -11.06 -13.42 17.08
C ASP A 310 -10.86 -11.95 16.68
N ILE A 311 -10.16 -11.72 15.56
CA ILE A 311 -10.10 -10.39 14.93
C ILE A 311 -11.37 -10.17 14.13
N LYS A 312 -12.16 -9.19 14.59
CA LYS A 312 -13.42 -8.82 13.99
C LYS A 312 -13.20 -7.85 12.83
N SER A 313 -13.95 -8.04 11.75
CA SER A 313 -13.98 -7.02 10.71
C SER A 313 -14.62 -5.75 11.26
N ASP A 314 -14.20 -4.60 10.75
CA ASP A 314 -15.03 -3.42 10.93
C ASP A 314 -16.19 -3.47 9.94
N LYS A 315 -17.37 -3.03 10.37
CA LYS A 315 -18.58 -2.97 9.53
C LYS A 315 -18.45 -1.98 8.35
N SER A 316 -17.25 -1.44 8.09
CA SER A 316 -16.98 -0.53 6.98
C SER A 316 -16.64 -1.27 5.68
N GLY A 317 -16.47 -2.59 5.71
CA GLY A 317 -16.19 -3.39 4.51
C GLY A 317 -14.76 -3.20 3.96
N ASN A 318 -13.83 -2.68 4.76
CA ASN A 318 -12.45 -2.44 4.35
C ASN A 318 -11.55 -3.66 4.61
N ASN A 319 -10.75 -4.01 3.60
CA ASN A 319 -9.73 -5.04 3.73
C ASN A 319 -8.46 -4.48 4.36
N TYR A 320 -7.74 -5.29 5.14
CA TYR A 320 -6.48 -4.90 5.78
C TYR A 320 -5.30 -5.68 5.21
N PHE A 321 -4.11 -5.06 5.21
CA PHE A 321 -2.88 -5.65 4.66
C PHE A 321 -2.98 -6.04 3.16
N GLY A 322 -3.86 -5.39 2.39
CA GLY A 322 -3.97 -5.52 0.93
C GLY A 322 -5.09 -4.63 0.35
N VAL A 323 -5.29 -4.66 -0.96
CA VAL A 323 -6.21 -3.73 -1.66
C VAL A 323 -7.51 -4.45 -2.07
N ARG A 324 -8.66 -3.94 -1.64
CA ARG A 324 -9.98 -4.42 -2.06
C ARG A 324 -10.19 -4.17 -3.56
N SER A 325 -10.66 -5.18 -4.30
CA SER A 325 -11.22 -4.95 -5.63
C SER A 325 -12.55 -4.20 -5.48
N PRO A 326 -12.78 -3.06 -6.17
CA PRO A 326 -14.13 -2.55 -6.39
C PRO A 326 -14.97 -3.68 -6.99
N ARG A 327 -16.20 -3.81 -6.49
CA ARG A 327 -17.17 -4.79 -6.96
C ARG A 327 -17.36 -4.58 -8.46
N LYS A 328 -17.09 -5.62 -9.25
CA LYS A 328 -17.30 -5.62 -10.71
C LYS A 328 -18.79 -5.41 -11.01
N ALA A 329 -19.10 -4.68 -12.08
CA ALA A 329 -20.40 -4.77 -12.72
C ALA A 329 -20.74 -6.24 -12.96
N PHE A 330 -21.97 -6.66 -12.64
CA PHE A 330 -22.33 -8.07 -12.78
C PHE A 330 -22.47 -8.46 -14.27
N ILE A 331 -22.73 -7.48 -15.14
CA ILE A 331 -22.62 -7.60 -16.60
C ILE A 331 -21.88 -6.38 -17.15
N SER A 332 -20.84 -6.64 -17.96
CA SER A 332 -20.13 -5.64 -18.76
C SER A 332 -20.23 -6.01 -20.23
N LEU A 333 -20.69 -5.09 -21.07
CA LEU A 333 -21.01 -5.37 -22.47
C LEU A 333 -20.79 -4.14 -23.37
N ARG A 334 -20.93 -4.30 -24.69
CA ARG A 334 -20.87 -3.19 -25.65
C ARG A 334 -22.27 -2.73 -26.06
N ALA A 335 -22.52 -1.44 -25.93
CA ALA A 335 -23.73 -0.77 -26.39
C ALA A 335 -23.34 0.36 -27.37
N LYS A 336 -24.04 0.49 -28.49
CA LYS A 336 -23.81 1.57 -29.46
C LYS A 336 -24.23 2.94 -28.90
N THR A 337 -25.17 2.95 -27.96
CA THR A 337 -25.70 4.17 -27.33
C THR A 337 -26.02 3.91 -25.86
N SER A 338 -26.12 4.98 -25.07
CA SER A 338 -26.61 4.92 -23.67
C SER A 338 -28.02 4.32 -23.59
N ILE A 339 -28.86 4.59 -24.59
CA ILE A 339 -30.22 4.01 -24.70
C ILE A 339 -30.13 2.49 -24.87
N GLN A 340 -29.23 1.99 -25.72
CA GLN A 340 -29.06 0.55 -25.87
C GLN A 340 -28.55 -0.09 -24.57
N CYS A 341 -27.67 0.59 -23.82
CA CYS A 341 -27.25 0.15 -22.50
C CYS A 341 -28.42 0.09 -21.49
N ALA A 342 -29.32 1.08 -21.53
CA ALA A 342 -30.54 1.10 -20.73
C ALA A 342 -31.50 -0.04 -21.08
N VAL A 343 -31.65 -0.37 -22.36
CA VAL A 343 -32.45 -1.53 -22.79
C VAL A 343 -31.89 -2.83 -22.21
N PHE A 344 -30.57 -3.02 -22.24
CA PHE A 344 -29.94 -4.20 -21.61
C PHE A 344 -30.16 -4.26 -20.09
N CYS A 345 -30.20 -3.11 -19.41
CA CYS A 345 -30.57 -3.05 -18.00
C CYS A 345 -32.04 -3.41 -17.78
N LEU A 346 -32.96 -2.95 -18.63
CA LEU A 346 -34.38 -3.24 -18.49
C LEU A 346 -34.73 -4.71 -18.78
N ASP A 347 -34.00 -5.35 -19.69
CA ASP A 347 -34.14 -6.78 -19.99
C ASP A 347 -33.57 -7.68 -18.88
N GLU A 348 -32.64 -7.16 -18.10
CA GLU A 348 -32.02 -7.87 -16.99
C GLU A 348 -32.80 -7.64 -15.68
N LYS A 349 -33.52 -8.66 -15.24
CA LYS A 349 -34.45 -8.61 -14.09
C LYS A 349 -33.84 -8.06 -12.80
N THR A 350 -32.53 -8.20 -12.63
CA THR A 350 -31.82 -7.77 -11.42
C THR A 350 -31.19 -6.39 -11.54
N CYS A 351 -31.15 -5.79 -12.73
CA CYS A 351 -30.51 -4.50 -12.95
C CYS A 351 -31.34 -3.35 -12.38
N LYS A 352 -30.67 -2.45 -11.64
CA LYS A 352 -31.28 -1.27 -11.02
C LYS A 352 -30.60 0.04 -11.43
N SER A 353 -29.36 -0.02 -11.92
CA SER A 353 -28.64 1.12 -12.48
C SER A 353 -27.56 0.68 -13.47
N LEU A 354 -27.02 1.61 -14.26
CA LEU A 354 -25.98 1.33 -15.26
C LEU A 354 -24.96 2.47 -15.37
N ASN A 355 -23.75 2.15 -15.85
CA ASN A 355 -22.77 3.12 -16.33
C ASN A 355 -22.63 2.99 -17.84
N TYR A 356 -22.56 4.10 -18.57
CA TYR A 356 -22.31 4.12 -20.00
C TYR A 356 -21.22 5.13 -20.36
N ALA A 357 -20.28 4.72 -21.20
CA ALA A 357 -19.24 5.59 -21.75
C ALA A 357 -19.37 5.68 -23.27
N GLU A 358 -19.11 6.86 -23.84
CA GLU A 358 -19.15 7.04 -25.29
C GLU A 358 -18.03 6.26 -25.99
N TYR A 359 -18.30 5.73 -27.18
CA TYR A 359 -17.37 4.85 -27.88
C TYR A 359 -16.00 5.52 -28.16
N ALA A 360 -15.98 6.85 -28.27
CA ALA A 360 -14.76 7.64 -28.46
C ALA A 360 -13.86 7.73 -27.22
N SER A 361 -14.38 7.46 -26.01
CA SER A 361 -13.63 7.59 -24.75
C SER A 361 -12.99 6.28 -24.26
N ILE A 362 -13.07 5.21 -25.07
CA ILE A 362 -12.80 3.84 -24.63
C ILE A 362 -11.81 3.15 -25.58
N LYS A 363 -10.86 2.40 -25.00
CA LYS A 363 -9.86 1.66 -25.80
C LYS A 363 -10.52 0.47 -26.50
N ASP A 364 -10.05 0.17 -27.70
CA ASP A 364 -10.58 -0.93 -28.50
C ASP A 364 -10.48 -2.25 -27.71
N GLY A 365 -11.62 -2.89 -27.46
CA GLY A 365 -11.74 -4.10 -26.64
C GLY A 365 -12.51 -3.94 -25.33
N GLN A 366 -12.66 -2.71 -24.81
CA GLN A 366 -13.32 -2.47 -23.52
C GLN A 366 -14.85 -2.38 -23.63
N ALA A 367 -15.54 -2.73 -22.55
CA ALA A 367 -16.98 -2.60 -22.41
C ALA A 367 -17.35 -1.14 -22.14
N ASN A 368 -18.33 -0.64 -22.86
CA ASN A 368 -18.82 0.73 -22.72
C ASN A 368 -20.19 0.83 -22.05
N CYS A 369 -20.71 -0.31 -21.59
CA CYS A 369 -21.94 -0.45 -20.85
C CYS A 369 -21.73 -1.41 -19.67
N GLU A 370 -22.06 -0.97 -18.47
CA GLU A 370 -21.93 -1.73 -17.23
C GLU A 370 -23.27 -1.72 -16.49
N LEU A 371 -23.77 -2.90 -16.13
CA LEU A 371 -25.04 -3.07 -15.42
C LEU A 371 -24.79 -3.38 -13.94
N HIS A 372 -25.61 -2.79 -13.07
CA HIS A 372 -25.54 -2.91 -11.61
C HIS A 372 -26.89 -3.30 -11.00
N ASN A 373 -26.89 -4.16 -9.99
CA ASN A 373 -28.10 -4.72 -9.36
C ASN A 373 -28.54 -3.98 -8.08
N GLU A 374 -27.91 -2.85 -7.78
CA GLU A 374 -28.12 -2.03 -6.58
C GLU A 374 -28.20 -0.54 -6.97
N THR A 375 -29.11 0.24 -6.37
CA THR A 375 -29.23 1.70 -6.62
C THR A 375 -28.64 2.55 -5.49
N LYS A 376 -28.34 1.92 -4.35
CA LYS A 376 -27.92 2.56 -3.09
C LYS A 376 -27.07 1.60 -2.28
N ASN A 377 -26.14 2.13 -1.47
CA ASN A 377 -25.46 1.36 -0.43
C ASN A 377 -26.38 1.12 0.79
N ASP A 378 -25.91 0.36 1.76
CA ASP A 378 -26.67 -0.05 2.97
C ASP A 378 -27.09 1.15 3.85
N ASP A 379 -26.56 2.34 3.60
CA ASP A 379 -26.92 3.60 4.27
C ASP A 379 -28.03 4.40 3.53
N GLY A 380 -28.56 3.88 2.42
CA GLY A 380 -29.60 4.56 1.62
C GLY A 380 -29.08 5.71 0.73
N ASN A 381 -27.75 5.86 0.64
CA ASN A 381 -27.07 6.77 -0.27
C ASN A 381 -26.88 6.10 -1.64
N PRO A 382 -26.90 6.83 -2.77
CA PRO A 382 -26.44 6.28 -4.05
C PRO A 382 -25.03 5.68 -3.88
N LEU A 383 -24.78 4.51 -4.50
CA LEU A 383 -23.49 3.80 -4.43
C LEU A 383 -22.32 4.77 -4.60
N GLU A 384 -21.26 4.60 -3.80
CA GLU A 384 -20.09 5.47 -3.79
C GLU A 384 -19.50 5.56 -5.21
N PHE A 385 -19.71 6.71 -5.86
CA PHE A 385 -19.30 6.94 -7.23
C PHE A 385 -17.78 6.86 -7.33
N LEU A 386 -17.25 5.84 -8.01
CA LEU A 386 -15.95 5.99 -8.67
C LEU A 386 -16.13 7.09 -9.71
N ARG A 387 -15.61 8.29 -9.46
CA ARG A 387 -15.49 9.31 -10.51
C ARG A 387 -14.50 8.79 -11.55
N ASP A 388 -15.04 8.21 -12.61
CA ASP A 388 -14.35 8.01 -13.88
C ASP A 388 -15.07 8.90 -14.90
N ASP A 389 -14.40 9.98 -15.30
CA ASP A 389 -14.97 11.02 -16.18
C ASP A 389 -15.38 10.49 -17.57
N ARG A 390 -15.06 9.22 -17.88
CA ARG A 390 -15.44 8.56 -19.14
C ARG A 390 -16.85 7.99 -19.11
N TYR A 391 -17.39 7.68 -17.93
CA TYR A 391 -18.67 7.00 -17.76
C TYR A 391 -19.73 7.92 -17.14
N THR A 392 -20.91 7.93 -17.77
CA THR A 392 -22.12 8.57 -17.25
C THR A 392 -22.98 7.53 -16.56
N PHE A 393 -23.37 7.82 -15.31
CA PHE A 393 -24.26 6.98 -14.53
C PHE A 393 -25.74 7.25 -14.87
N TYR A 394 -26.54 6.19 -14.97
CA TYR A 394 -27.98 6.27 -15.15
C TYR A 394 -28.71 5.38 -14.13
N GLN A 395 -29.69 5.96 -13.45
CA GLN A 395 -30.58 5.25 -12.52
C GLN A 395 -31.90 4.91 -13.23
N ILE A 396 -32.40 3.68 -13.10
CA ILE A 396 -33.68 3.27 -13.68
C ILE A 396 -34.82 3.49 -12.66
N PRO A 397 -35.83 4.33 -12.94
CA PRO A 397 -36.96 4.55 -12.04
C PRO A 397 -37.90 3.33 -11.96
N GLY A 398 -38.15 2.80 -10.75
CA GLY A 398 -39.22 1.80 -10.52
C GLY A 398 -38.85 0.55 -9.69
N ALA A 399 -37.60 0.34 -9.30
CA ALA A 399 -37.13 -0.93 -8.70
C ALA A 399 -37.19 -1.04 -7.15
N SER A 400 -38.12 -0.39 -6.46
CA SER A 400 -38.23 -0.44 -4.99
C SER A 400 -39.58 -0.95 -4.50
N HIS A 401 -39.61 -2.13 -3.87
CA HIS A 401 -40.73 -2.61 -3.03
C HIS A 401 -40.49 -2.31 -1.53
N LYS A 402 -41.61 -2.16 -0.80
CA LYS A 402 -41.89 -1.45 0.47
C LYS A 402 -41.07 -1.80 1.73
N PRO A 403 -41.00 -0.89 2.74
CA PRO A 403 -40.46 -1.15 4.08
C PRO A 403 -41.55 -1.57 5.09
N GLU A 404 -41.22 -2.46 6.04
CA GLU A 404 -42.03 -2.72 7.24
C GLU A 404 -41.31 -2.36 8.56
N LYS A 405 -41.91 -1.35 9.20
CA LYS A 405 -42.15 -1.07 10.64
C LYS A 405 -41.07 -1.27 11.73
N LYS A 406 -40.82 -0.14 12.42
CA LYS A 406 -40.27 0.01 13.78
C LYS A 406 -41.28 -0.38 14.88
N GLN A 407 -40.78 -0.84 16.03
CA GLN A 407 -41.25 -0.49 17.40
C GLN A 407 -40.10 -0.78 18.40
N LYS A 408 -39.46 0.27 18.99
CA LYS A 408 -39.66 0.90 20.33
C LYS A 408 -39.13 0.05 21.51
N THR A 409 -38.01 0.45 22.13
CA THR A 409 -37.82 1.05 23.49
C THR A 409 -38.30 0.15 24.65
N GLU A 410 -37.62 -0.03 25.79
CA GLU A 410 -36.82 0.87 26.63
C GLU A 410 -36.22 0.00 27.78
N ASN A 411 -35.03 0.34 28.31
CA ASN A 411 -34.83 0.64 29.75
C ASN A 411 -33.36 0.66 30.15
N ALA A 412 -33.01 1.75 30.82
CA ALA A 412 -31.71 2.05 31.40
C ALA A 412 -31.51 1.29 32.71
N THR A 413 -30.24 0.96 32.99
CA THR A 413 -29.73 0.91 34.37
C THR A 413 -28.27 1.35 34.32
N GLU A 414 -27.96 2.36 35.13
CA GLU A 414 -26.62 2.90 35.32
C GLU A 414 -25.66 1.83 35.87
N GLN A 415 -24.46 1.76 35.29
CA GLN A 415 -23.25 1.38 36.01
C GLN A 415 -22.07 2.27 35.57
N PRO A 416 -21.17 2.62 36.51
CA PRO A 416 -20.12 3.61 36.31
C PRO A 416 -18.91 3.05 35.57
N ASN A 417 -18.18 3.95 34.90
CA ASN A 417 -16.97 3.75 34.08
C ASN A 417 -17.23 3.63 32.57
N THR A 418 -17.73 4.71 31.99
CA THR A 418 -17.59 5.00 30.56
C THR A 418 -16.08 5.05 30.20
N PRO A 419 -15.59 4.29 29.20
CA PRO A 419 -14.23 4.50 28.70
C PRO A 419 -14.14 5.91 28.14
N SER A 420 -13.28 6.73 28.74
CA SER A 420 -12.95 8.06 28.21
C SER A 420 -12.43 7.91 26.78
N LEU A 421 -13.16 8.48 25.83
CA LEU A 421 -12.85 8.40 24.41
C LEU A 421 -11.79 9.45 24.08
N LYS A 422 -10.63 8.98 23.60
CA LYS A 422 -9.41 9.78 23.44
C LYS A 422 -9.52 10.78 22.28
N GLY A 423 -9.97 12.00 22.58
CA GLY A 423 -10.24 13.09 21.64
C GLY A 423 -9.06 14.05 21.38
N SER A 424 -7.93 13.86 22.06
CA SER A 424 -6.73 14.69 21.92
C SER A 424 -5.47 13.92 22.33
N CYS A 425 -4.28 14.47 22.04
CA CYS A 425 -3.02 13.94 22.59
C CYS A 425 -3.01 13.97 24.13
N LEU A 426 -3.66 14.96 24.74
CA LEU A 426 -3.79 15.05 26.19
C LEU A 426 -4.56 13.86 26.76
N ASP A 427 -5.62 13.42 26.09
CA ASP A 427 -6.36 12.24 26.52
C ASP A 427 -5.48 10.99 26.47
N TYR A 428 -4.67 10.81 25.42
CA TYR A 428 -3.69 9.72 25.38
C TYR A 428 -2.72 9.78 26.54
N PHE A 429 -2.21 10.96 26.86
CA PHE A 429 -1.28 11.13 27.96
C PHE A 429 -1.88 10.79 29.32
N ASN A 430 -3.12 11.24 29.55
CA ASN A 430 -3.88 10.94 30.76
C ASN A 430 -4.19 9.44 30.90
N HIS A 431 -4.18 8.69 29.79
CA HIS A 431 -4.33 7.23 29.75
C HIS A 431 -3.00 6.47 29.66
N GLY A 432 -1.88 7.12 30.02
CA GLY A 432 -0.59 6.47 30.21
C GLY A 432 0.35 6.46 29.01
N SER A 433 -0.04 7.00 27.85
CA SER A 433 0.91 7.23 26.74
C SER A 433 1.90 8.34 27.11
N LYS A 434 3.20 8.14 26.90
CA LYS A 434 4.24 9.13 27.24
C LYS A 434 5.21 9.44 26.12
N THR A 435 5.10 8.76 24.98
CA THR A 435 6.03 8.87 23.86
C THR A 435 5.46 9.77 22.77
N SER A 436 6.30 10.60 22.17
CA SER A 436 5.91 11.37 20.99
C SER A 436 5.69 10.44 19.80
N GLY A 437 4.81 10.81 18.87
CA GLY A 437 4.50 9.97 17.72
C GLY A 437 3.15 10.28 17.09
N HIS A 438 2.71 9.42 16.19
CA HIS A 438 1.42 9.57 15.54
C HIS A 438 0.33 8.87 16.35
N TYR A 439 -0.76 9.59 16.62
CA TYR A 439 -1.89 9.09 17.38
C TYR A 439 -3.20 9.36 16.64
N THR A 440 -4.14 8.42 16.74
CA THR A 440 -5.47 8.57 16.16
C THR A 440 -6.39 9.26 17.14
N ILE A 441 -6.91 10.42 16.77
CA ILE A 441 -7.94 11.12 17.55
C ILE A 441 -9.31 10.49 17.30
N PHE A 442 -10.10 10.31 18.36
CA PHE A 442 -11.46 9.78 18.29
C PHE A 442 -12.52 10.87 18.55
N ASN A 443 -13.65 10.79 17.86
CA ASN A 443 -14.85 11.55 18.19
C ASN A 443 -15.96 10.58 18.58
N GLY A 444 -16.19 10.41 19.88
CA GLY A 444 -16.92 9.25 20.40
C GLY A 444 -16.22 7.97 19.96
N ARG A 445 -16.97 6.90 19.64
CA ARG A 445 -16.39 5.58 19.29
C ARG A 445 -15.82 5.50 17.87
N LYS A 446 -15.79 6.62 17.13
CA LYS A 446 -15.34 6.67 15.74
C LYS A 446 -13.95 7.30 15.68
N ALA A 447 -12.99 6.60 15.07
CA ALA A 447 -11.71 7.18 14.70
C ALA A 447 -11.95 8.38 13.78
N TYR A 448 -11.37 9.53 14.13
CA TYR A 448 -11.55 10.78 13.42
C TYR A 448 -10.41 11.03 12.44
N ARG A 449 -9.19 11.33 12.92
CA ARG A 449 -7.99 11.56 12.10
C ARG A 449 -6.71 11.31 12.91
N ALA A 450 -5.61 10.97 12.24
CA ALA A 450 -4.29 10.93 12.85
C ALA A 450 -3.71 12.34 13.02
N VAL A 451 -3.04 12.55 14.15
CA VAL A 451 -2.27 13.76 14.51
C VAL A 451 -0.90 13.33 15.01
N TYR A 452 0.08 14.24 14.99
CA TYR A 452 1.34 14.02 15.68
C TYR A 452 1.23 14.59 17.10
N CYS A 453 1.52 13.76 18.09
CA CYS A 453 1.63 14.15 19.48
C CYS A 453 3.10 14.30 19.86
N ASP A 454 3.42 15.40 20.53
CA ASP A 454 4.69 15.60 21.19
C ASP A 454 4.46 15.61 22.70
N MET A 455 5.05 14.63 23.38
CA MET A 455 4.90 14.39 24.81
C MET A 455 6.24 14.49 25.56
N GLU A 456 7.33 14.76 24.84
CA GLU A 456 8.70 14.59 25.35
C GLU A 456 9.55 15.84 25.20
N SER A 457 9.26 16.73 24.24
CA SER A 457 10.12 17.90 23.98
C SER A 457 10.13 18.92 25.12
N GLU A 458 9.05 18.98 25.88
CA GLU A 458 8.88 19.89 27.01
C GLU A 458 8.32 19.09 28.20
N PRO A 459 9.10 18.90 29.28
CA PRO A 459 8.66 18.16 30.46
C PRO A 459 7.34 18.70 31.03
N GLY A 460 6.44 17.79 31.41
CA GLY A 460 5.16 18.14 32.00
C GLY A 460 4.17 18.78 31.01
N SER A 461 4.34 18.54 29.70
CA SER A 461 3.42 19.08 28.70
C SER A 461 3.14 18.10 27.56
N VAL A 462 2.00 18.28 26.91
CA VAL A 462 1.56 17.47 25.77
C VAL A 462 1.02 18.38 24.69
N TRP A 463 1.47 18.13 23.46
CA TRP A 463 1.17 18.96 22.31
C TRP A 463 0.65 18.12 21.16
N THR A 464 -0.33 18.66 20.44
CA THR A 464 -0.91 18.10 19.22
C THR A 464 -0.56 19.02 18.06
N LEU A 465 0.08 18.50 17.01
CA LEU A 465 0.36 19.26 15.81
C LEU A 465 -0.95 19.57 15.07
N ILE A 466 -1.22 20.86 14.82
CA ILE A 466 -2.45 21.31 14.11
C ILE A 466 -2.16 21.83 12.71
N MET A 467 -0.96 22.37 12.47
CA MET A 467 -0.54 22.89 11.18
C MET A 467 0.98 22.83 11.08
N SER A 468 1.50 22.42 9.93
CA SER A 468 2.91 22.43 9.60
C SER A 468 3.11 22.71 8.13
N PHE A 469 4.04 23.60 7.79
CA PHE A 469 4.42 23.83 6.41
C PHE A 469 5.89 24.21 6.27
N ALA A 470 6.52 23.69 5.22
CA ALA A 470 7.85 24.10 4.81
C ALA A 470 7.82 25.45 4.08
N ARG A 471 8.92 26.22 4.13
CA ARG A 471 9.04 27.53 3.48
C ARG A 471 8.72 27.47 1.99
N GLU A 472 9.08 26.39 1.30
CA GLU A 472 8.73 26.17 -0.12
C GLU A 472 7.21 26.14 -0.37
N ASN A 473 6.40 25.80 0.64
CA ASN A 473 4.94 25.78 0.58
C ASN A 473 4.29 27.05 1.12
N LYS A 474 5.06 28.11 1.40
CA LYS A 474 4.56 29.36 1.99
C LYS A 474 3.45 30.04 1.16
N ASP A 475 3.37 29.75 -0.13
CA ASP A 475 2.40 30.36 -1.06
C ASP A 475 1.13 29.52 -1.25
N VAL A 476 1.03 28.36 -0.59
CA VAL A 476 -0.22 27.59 -0.55
C VAL A 476 -1.24 28.35 0.29
N ASP A 477 -2.46 28.52 -0.25
CA ASP A 477 -3.52 29.32 0.38
C ASP A 477 -3.77 28.93 1.84
N SER A 478 -3.82 27.62 2.13
CA SER A 478 -4.00 27.06 3.47
C SER A 478 -2.98 27.54 4.51
N PHE A 479 -1.80 28.02 4.10
CA PHE A 479 -0.75 28.53 4.99
C PHE A 479 -0.48 30.03 4.82
N ARG A 480 -0.87 30.61 3.69
CA ARG A 480 -0.66 32.04 3.41
C ARG A 480 -1.87 32.88 3.76
N SER A 481 -3.02 32.52 3.22
CA SER A 481 -4.17 33.39 3.06
C SER A 481 -5.40 32.94 3.88
N LYS A 482 -5.32 31.78 4.52
CA LYS A 482 -6.43 31.20 5.29
C LYS A 482 -6.18 31.26 6.79
N ALA A 483 -7.01 32.01 7.50
CA ALA A 483 -7.03 32.04 8.97
C ALA A 483 -7.37 30.66 9.54
N LEU A 484 -6.96 30.35 10.78
CA LEU A 484 -7.16 29.02 11.39
C LEU A 484 -8.64 28.61 11.53
N TYR A 485 -9.54 29.58 11.72
CA TYR A 485 -10.99 29.35 11.80
C TYR A 485 -11.66 29.05 10.44
N GLU A 486 -10.95 29.26 9.32
CA GLU A 486 -11.45 28.91 8.00
C GLU A 486 -11.21 27.42 7.66
N PRO A 487 -12.15 26.76 6.97
CA PRO A 487 -12.00 25.36 6.56
C PRO A 487 -11.02 25.23 5.39
N SER A 488 -9.73 25.01 5.68
CA SER A 488 -8.69 24.78 4.66
C SER A 488 -7.71 23.66 5.06
N PRO A 489 -8.16 22.39 5.15
CA PRO A 489 -7.29 21.28 5.52
C PRO A 489 -6.28 20.94 4.43
N GLU A 490 -5.07 20.52 4.83
CA GLU A 490 -4.01 20.04 3.95
C GLU A 490 -3.47 18.72 4.49
N ASN A 491 -3.52 17.65 3.70
CA ASN A 491 -3.09 16.31 4.14
C ASN A 491 -3.66 15.91 5.53
N SER A 492 -4.91 16.33 5.80
CA SER A 492 -5.59 16.12 7.08
C SER A 492 -5.82 14.62 7.32
N GLY A 493 -5.06 14.06 8.25
CA GLY A 493 -5.00 12.61 8.53
C GLY A 493 -3.67 11.94 8.16
N ILE A 494 -2.73 12.67 7.55
CA ILE A 494 -1.35 12.24 7.30
C ILE A 494 -0.41 13.34 7.82
N PRO A 495 -0.20 13.42 9.15
CA PRO A 495 0.69 14.41 9.74
C PRO A 495 2.07 14.32 9.10
N ASN A 496 2.55 15.45 8.61
CA ASN A 496 3.87 15.59 8.01
C ASN A 496 4.34 17.04 8.19
N TRP A 497 5.64 17.24 8.06
CA TRP A 497 6.25 18.55 8.35
C TRP A 497 6.13 19.54 7.18
N THR A 498 6.06 19.03 5.96
CA THR A 498 6.17 19.81 4.72
C THR A 498 4.89 20.54 4.35
N LYS A 499 3.74 19.88 4.50
CA LYS A 499 2.42 20.38 4.10
C LYS A 499 1.33 19.65 4.88
N TYR A 500 0.88 20.23 5.99
CA TYR A 500 -0.12 19.65 6.87
C TYR A 500 -0.96 20.72 7.55
N ARG A 501 -2.28 20.55 7.56
CA ARG A 501 -3.23 21.34 8.35
C ARG A 501 -4.46 20.49 8.63
N ILE A 502 -4.85 20.39 9.89
CA ILE A 502 -6.04 19.64 10.29
C ILE A 502 -7.34 20.34 9.84
N SER A 503 -8.45 19.59 9.85
CA SER A 503 -9.76 20.19 9.59
C SER A 503 -10.16 21.14 10.71
N ASN A 504 -10.97 22.13 10.38
CA ASN A 504 -11.49 23.11 11.35
C ASN A 504 -12.21 22.41 12.52
N GLY A 505 -13.04 21.40 12.24
CA GLY A 505 -13.73 20.63 13.28
C GLY A 505 -12.79 19.89 14.24
N LEU A 506 -11.66 19.36 13.75
CA LEU A 506 -10.65 18.73 14.62
C LEU A 506 -9.94 19.76 15.49
N MET A 507 -9.66 20.91 14.91
CA MET A 507 -8.97 22.00 15.60
C MET A 507 -9.79 22.48 16.80
N TYR A 508 -11.10 22.66 16.64
CA TYR A 508 -12.00 22.98 17.74
C TYR A 508 -12.11 21.85 18.77
N LEU A 509 -12.14 20.58 18.35
CA LEU A 509 -12.16 19.44 19.28
C LEU A 509 -10.92 19.44 20.19
N ILE A 510 -9.73 19.61 19.59
CA ILE A 510 -8.46 19.64 20.33
C ILE A 510 -8.38 20.90 21.19
N LYS A 511 -8.77 22.06 20.66
CA LYS A 511 -8.79 23.31 21.44
C LYS A 511 -9.67 23.17 22.70
N ASN A 512 -10.86 22.58 22.59
CA ASN A 512 -11.77 22.43 23.72
C ASN A 512 -11.27 21.49 24.82
N THR A 513 -10.22 20.71 24.54
CA THR A 513 -9.59 19.78 25.51
C THR A 513 -8.19 20.23 25.92
N THR A 514 -7.71 21.36 25.41
CA THR A 514 -6.35 21.86 25.64
C THR A 514 -6.37 23.29 26.20
N THR A 515 -5.26 23.72 26.80
CA THR A 515 -5.19 25.00 27.54
C THR A 515 -4.26 26.01 26.90
N HIS A 516 -3.33 25.54 26.07
CA HIS A 516 -2.26 26.32 25.48
C HIS A 516 -2.11 26.03 23.99
N TRP A 517 -1.42 26.93 23.31
CA TRP A 517 -0.87 26.70 21.99
C TRP A 517 0.58 27.19 21.94
N ARG A 518 1.34 26.67 20.98
CA ARG A 518 2.69 27.14 20.67
C ARG A 518 2.96 27.11 19.18
N ALA A 519 3.95 27.88 18.74
CA ALA A 519 4.55 27.76 17.42
C ALA A 519 6.05 27.49 17.53
N THR A 520 6.55 26.57 16.71
CA THR A 520 7.95 26.14 16.69
C THR A 520 8.51 26.13 15.27
N CYS A 521 9.79 26.39 15.14
CA CYS A 521 10.49 26.43 13.85
C CYS A 521 11.39 25.22 13.65
N SER A 522 11.23 24.54 12.51
CA SER A 522 12.05 23.40 12.08
C SER A 522 12.18 22.32 13.16
N PHE A 523 11.05 22.01 13.82
CA PHE A 523 10.94 21.02 14.90
C PHE A 523 11.61 19.67 14.59
N PRO A 524 11.51 19.08 13.38
CA PRO A 524 12.15 17.79 13.09
C PRO A 524 13.67 17.83 13.15
N GLN A 525 14.27 19.01 12.90
CA GLN A 525 15.71 19.19 12.85
C GLN A 525 16.27 19.62 14.21
N TYR A 526 15.55 20.51 14.91
CA TYR A 526 16.07 21.16 16.12
C TYR A 526 15.30 20.82 17.40
N GLY A 527 14.21 20.06 17.30
CA GLY A 527 13.29 19.81 18.41
C GLY A 527 12.64 21.10 18.90
N VAL A 528 12.52 21.25 20.23
CA VAL A 528 12.05 22.48 20.87
C VAL A 528 13.20 23.14 21.59
N ASN A 529 13.39 24.42 21.27
CA ASN A 529 14.29 25.31 21.99
C ASN A 529 13.53 26.59 22.30
N ILE A 530 13.07 26.73 23.55
CA ILE A 530 12.26 27.88 23.97
C ILE A 530 13.01 29.21 23.81
N SER A 531 14.34 29.19 23.83
CA SER A 531 15.18 30.39 23.71
C SER A 531 15.39 30.85 22.27
N THR A 532 14.86 30.15 21.25
CA THR A 532 15.05 30.54 19.84
C THR A 532 13.87 30.17 18.98
N ASP A 533 13.28 31.17 18.33
CA ASP A 533 12.23 31.02 17.31
C ASP A 533 11.06 30.15 17.79
N TYR A 534 10.55 30.53 18.97
CA TYR A 534 9.51 29.83 19.71
C TYR A 534 8.52 30.84 20.29
N VAL A 535 7.23 30.47 20.32
CA VAL A 535 6.21 31.24 21.04
C VAL A 535 5.19 30.31 21.64
N ARG A 536 4.67 30.67 22.82
CA ARG A 536 3.65 29.92 23.55
C ARG A 536 2.69 30.85 24.29
N ALA A 537 1.40 30.54 24.25
CA ALA A 537 0.40 31.25 25.05
C ALA A 537 -0.71 30.31 25.56
N ALA A 538 -1.40 30.74 26.61
CA ALA A 538 -2.64 30.13 27.04
C ALA A 538 -3.80 30.63 26.16
N PHE A 539 -4.76 29.77 25.83
CA PHE A 539 -5.96 30.17 25.10
C PHE A 539 -6.79 31.23 25.83
N ALA A 540 -6.73 31.24 27.17
CA ALA A 540 -7.42 32.23 28.01
C ALA A 540 -6.88 33.67 27.82
N ASP A 541 -5.57 33.81 27.56
CA ASP A 541 -4.93 35.10 27.31
C ASP A 541 -4.97 35.47 25.83
N PHE A 542 -4.80 34.46 24.95
CA PHE A 542 -4.80 34.67 23.52
C PHE A 542 -5.35 33.45 22.78
N ASP A 543 -6.59 33.60 22.29
CA ASP A 543 -7.23 32.64 21.41
C ASP A 543 -6.71 32.73 19.96
N LEU A 544 -5.79 31.84 19.60
CA LEU A 544 -5.21 31.76 18.25
C LEU A 544 -6.25 31.44 17.16
N THR A 545 -7.44 30.90 17.49
CA THR A 545 -8.48 30.62 16.48
C THR A 545 -9.44 31.79 16.27
N GLY A 546 -9.22 32.93 16.93
CA GLY A 546 -10.02 34.15 16.74
C GLY A 546 -9.57 34.98 15.54
N GLU A 547 -10.34 35.99 15.18
CA GLU A 547 -9.90 37.04 14.26
C GLU A 547 -9.21 38.15 15.04
N PHE A 548 -8.07 38.63 14.54
CA PHE A 548 -7.32 39.72 15.15
C PHE A 548 -6.45 40.40 14.09
N TRP A 549 -6.46 41.72 14.04
CA TRP A 549 -5.71 42.45 13.03
C TRP A 549 -4.83 43.49 13.67
N ARG A 550 -3.51 43.23 13.66
CA ARG A 550 -2.51 44.16 14.20
C ARG A 550 -2.72 44.48 15.68
N GLU A 551 -2.97 43.44 16.47
CA GLU A 551 -3.26 43.58 17.89
C GLU A 551 -2.10 43.07 18.75
N CYS A 552 -1.81 43.78 19.85
CA CYS A 552 -0.91 43.27 20.88
C CYS A 552 -1.60 42.14 21.64
N LYS A 553 -1.21 40.90 21.35
CA LYS A 553 -1.71 39.73 22.07
C LYS A 553 -0.68 39.26 23.09
N LYS A 554 -1.16 38.94 24.28
CA LYS A 554 -0.32 38.45 25.38
C LYS A 554 0.10 37.00 25.12
N VAL A 555 1.37 36.71 25.36
CA VAL A 555 1.97 35.38 25.25
C VAL A 555 2.74 35.06 26.53
N SER A 556 2.71 33.79 26.93
CA SER A 556 3.40 33.34 28.14
C SER A 556 4.93 33.34 27.97
N HIS A 557 5.39 33.04 26.76
CA HIS A 557 6.80 33.10 26.39
C HIS A 557 6.95 33.31 24.89
N ILE A 558 7.92 34.11 24.48
CA ILE A 558 8.31 34.28 23.08
C ILE A 558 9.81 34.54 22.98
N SER A 559 10.45 33.91 22.00
CA SER A 559 11.78 34.23 21.52
C SER A 559 11.74 34.33 20.00
N VAL A 560 11.98 35.52 19.48
CA VAL A 560 11.96 35.82 18.05
C VAL A 560 12.77 37.09 17.79
N MET A 561 13.44 37.20 16.65
CA MET A 561 14.20 38.41 16.29
C MET A 561 15.35 38.77 17.25
N GLY A 562 15.90 37.79 17.97
CA GLY A 562 16.87 38.05 19.04
C GLY A 562 16.29 38.77 20.27
N GLN A 563 14.97 38.96 20.30
CA GLN A 563 14.22 39.43 21.48
C GLN A 563 13.61 38.21 22.16
N SER A 564 13.58 38.22 23.50
CA SER A 564 12.83 37.24 24.25
C SER A 564 12.19 37.85 25.48
N CYS A 565 10.97 37.44 25.79
CA CYS A 565 10.27 37.86 27.00
C CYS A 565 9.25 36.79 27.42
N SER A 566 8.80 36.89 28.67
CA SER A 566 7.73 36.07 29.23
C SER A 566 6.63 36.99 29.76
N GLU A 567 5.39 36.53 29.74
CA GLU A 567 4.21 37.32 30.13
C GLU A 567 4.13 38.69 29.46
N CYS A 568 4.43 38.73 28.17
CA CYS A 568 4.57 39.95 27.38
C CYS A 568 3.68 39.93 26.14
N THR A 569 3.65 41.03 25.41
CA THR A 569 2.82 41.19 24.21
C THR A 569 3.63 41.20 22.92
N ALA A 570 3.05 40.62 21.87
CA ALA A 570 3.57 40.71 20.50
C ALA A 570 2.44 41.07 19.54
N HIS A 571 2.81 41.63 18.38
CA HIS A 571 1.87 42.17 17.42
C HIS A 571 1.39 41.10 16.43
N TRP A 572 0.18 40.57 16.63
CA TRP A 572 -0.36 39.44 15.88
C TRP A 572 -1.41 39.87 14.87
N SER A 573 -1.46 39.13 13.76
CA SER A 573 -2.46 39.29 12.70
C SER A 573 -2.93 37.93 12.20
N GLN A 574 -4.24 37.79 12.02
CA GLN A 574 -4.94 36.67 11.39
C GLN A 574 -6.34 37.15 10.97
N GLY A 575 -6.74 36.87 9.75
CA GLY A 575 -8.06 37.26 9.28
C GLY A 575 -8.32 36.88 7.83
N ASN A 576 -9.31 37.52 7.22
CA ASN A 576 -9.62 37.31 5.81
C ASN A 576 -8.41 37.63 4.91
N GLY A 577 -7.81 36.60 4.33
CA GLY A 577 -6.64 36.72 3.47
C GLY A 577 -5.29 36.57 4.18
N SER A 578 -5.25 36.20 5.46
CA SER A 578 -3.98 35.99 6.17
C SER A 578 -4.03 34.92 7.26
N SER A 579 -3.07 34.00 7.22
CA SER A 579 -2.80 33.03 8.29
C SER A 579 -2.19 33.71 9.52
N PRO A 580 -2.19 33.07 10.71
CA PRO A 580 -1.66 33.71 11.90
C PRO A 580 -0.16 33.96 11.78
N HIS A 581 0.25 35.17 12.12
CA HIS A 581 1.64 35.60 12.09
C HIS A 581 1.87 36.81 12.99
N ILE A 582 3.14 37.04 13.33
CA ILE A 582 3.59 38.31 13.88
C ILE A 582 3.90 39.22 12.71
N ALA A 583 3.21 40.36 12.65
CA ALA A 583 3.34 41.29 11.54
C ALA A 583 4.59 42.16 11.67
N ALA A 584 5.29 42.34 10.55
CA ALA A 584 6.45 43.23 10.49
C ALA A 584 6.12 44.71 10.66
N VAL A 585 4.84 45.08 10.53
CA VAL A 585 4.36 46.46 10.53
C VAL A 585 3.36 46.63 11.67
N GLY A 586 3.88 46.95 12.85
CA GLY A 586 3.12 47.35 14.03
C GLY A 586 3.74 48.60 14.64
N GLU A 587 2.92 49.43 15.28
CA GLU A 587 3.43 50.50 16.14
C GLU A 587 4.29 49.86 17.26
N ASP A 588 5.35 50.52 17.73
CA ASP A 588 6.27 50.01 18.78
C ASP A 588 5.61 49.99 20.19
N VAL A 589 4.33 49.61 20.24
CA VAL A 589 3.44 49.65 21.41
C VAL A 589 3.46 48.33 22.18
N CYS A 590 3.65 47.18 21.50
CA CYS A 590 3.82 45.90 22.18
C CYS A 590 5.25 45.75 22.75
N ASP A 591 5.44 44.80 23.66
CA ASP A 591 6.75 44.56 24.28
C ASP A 591 7.78 44.04 23.26
N ILE A 592 7.40 43.05 22.45
CA ILE A 592 8.19 42.61 21.30
C ILE A 592 8.07 43.65 20.19
N LYS A 593 9.22 44.24 19.82
CA LYS A 593 9.29 45.29 18.80
C LYS A 593 9.29 44.69 17.40
N SER A 594 8.58 45.35 16.49
CA SER A 594 8.42 44.92 15.10
C SER A 594 9.75 44.93 14.34
N ASP A 595 9.94 43.99 13.41
CA ASP A 595 11.08 43.99 12.51
C ASP A 595 10.92 45.06 11.41
N LYS A 596 11.74 46.11 11.50
CA LYS A 596 11.78 47.21 10.52
C LYS A 596 12.17 46.77 9.10
N SER A 597 12.70 45.56 8.92
CA SER A 597 13.05 45.03 7.59
C SER A 597 11.84 44.45 6.83
N GLY A 598 10.69 44.30 7.49
CA GLY A 598 9.44 43.89 6.86
C GLY A 598 9.22 42.37 6.83
N ASN A 599 9.94 41.57 7.63
CA ASN A 599 9.71 40.13 7.71
C ASN A 599 8.54 39.80 8.65
N ASN A 600 7.65 38.91 8.19
CA ASN A 600 6.66 38.30 9.06
C ASN A 600 7.27 37.07 9.75
N TYR A 601 6.84 36.83 10.99
CA TYR A 601 7.32 35.69 11.78
C TYR A 601 6.17 34.74 12.09
N PHE A 602 6.50 33.44 12.13
CA PHE A 602 5.56 32.34 12.36
C PHE A 602 4.41 32.23 11.34
N GLY A 603 4.43 32.94 10.20
CA GLY A 603 3.41 32.78 9.16
C GLY A 603 3.44 33.89 8.12
N ALA A 604 2.52 33.81 7.15
CA ALA A 604 2.32 34.81 6.09
C ALA A 604 3.63 35.35 5.47
N TYR A 605 4.54 34.44 5.08
CA TYR A 605 5.88 34.81 4.60
C TYR A 605 5.87 35.43 3.20
N GLU A 606 5.83 36.77 3.14
CA GLU A 606 6.12 37.53 1.93
C GLU A 606 7.61 37.79 1.79
N LYS A 607 8.21 38.30 2.86
CA LYS A 607 9.65 38.40 3.07
C LYS A 607 10.09 37.42 4.16
N TYR A 608 11.34 37.01 4.10
CA TYR A 608 11.88 36.07 5.06
C TYR A 608 13.38 36.31 5.31
N SER A 609 13.83 35.89 6.49
CA SER A 609 15.23 35.96 6.89
C SER A 609 15.86 34.57 6.91
N ALA A 610 17.11 34.49 6.44
CA ALA A 610 17.93 33.29 6.57
C ALA A 610 18.32 33.00 8.03
N THR A 611 18.26 34.00 8.92
CA THR A 611 18.58 33.85 10.35
C THR A 611 17.40 33.39 11.21
N PHE A 612 16.19 33.33 10.63
CA PHE A 612 14.99 32.86 11.31
C PHE A 612 14.72 31.39 10.93
N ARG A 613 14.75 30.46 11.88
CA ARG A 613 14.72 29.01 11.61
C ARG A 613 13.51 28.52 10.83
N CYS A 614 12.38 29.22 10.92
CA CYS A 614 11.17 28.89 10.16
C CYS A 614 11.33 29.20 8.67
N THR A 615 12.29 30.04 8.29
CA THR A 615 12.51 30.49 6.92
C THR A 615 13.96 30.44 6.45
N GLU A 616 14.86 29.80 7.20
CA GLU A 616 16.29 29.67 6.93
C GLU A 616 16.55 29.12 5.51
N ASN A 617 15.88 28.02 5.15
CA ASN A 617 16.00 27.37 3.85
C ASN A 617 14.63 26.85 3.35
N ALA A 618 14.61 26.22 2.16
CA ALA A 618 13.36 25.79 1.52
C ALA A 618 12.58 24.75 2.35
N THR A 619 13.30 23.89 3.08
CA THR A 619 12.73 22.81 3.90
C THR A 619 12.45 23.23 5.34
N SER A 620 12.85 24.45 5.75
CA SER A 620 12.54 25.00 7.06
C SER A 620 11.04 25.02 7.31
N THR A 621 10.59 24.55 8.47
CA THR A 621 9.15 24.41 8.76
C THR A 621 8.65 25.37 9.83
N THR A 622 7.40 25.78 9.71
CA THR A 622 6.64 26.46 10.77
C THR A 622 5.57 25.51 11.27
N ASN A 623 5.57 25.23 12.57
CA ASN A 623 4.72 24.20 13.18
C ASN A 623 3.88 24.83 14.28
N TYR A 624 2.56 24.75 14.18
CA TYR A 624 1.63 25.18 15.21
C TYR A 624 1.06 23.98 15.96
N TRP A 625 0.91 24.15 17.27
CA TRP A 625 0.57 23.07 18.20
C TRP A 625 -0.45 23.54 19.22
N PHE A 626 -1.41 22.68 19.57
CA PHE A 626 -2.34 22.87 20.68
C PHE A 626 -2.05 21.85 21.78
N GLY A 627 -2.05 22.25 23.05
CA GLY A 627 -1.56 21.41 24.12
C GLY A 627 -1.89 21.88 25.54
N SER A 628 -1.43 21.13 26.53
CA SER A 628 -1.60 21.47 27.95
C SER A 628 -0.35 21.13 28.74
N TYR A 629 -0.12 21.88 29.81
CA TYR A 629 0.75 21.46 30.91
C TYR A 629 -0.03 20.56 31.87
N ILE A 630 0.66 19.65 32.54
CA ILE A 630 0.09 18.54 33.31
C ILE A 630 0.67 18.51 34.72
#